data_AF-A0A839AAC3-F1
#
_entry.id   AF-A0A839AAC3-F1
#
_cell.length_a   1.000
_cell.length_b   1.000
_cell.length_c   1.000
_cell.angle_alpha   90.00
_cell.angle_beta   90.00
_cell.angle_gamma   90.00
#
_symmetry.space_group_name_H-M   'P 1'
#
loop_
_entity.id
_entity.type
_entity.pdbx_description
1 polymer ?
#
loop_
_entity_poly.entity_id
_entity_poly.type
_entity_poly.pdbx_seq_one_letter_code
_entity_poly.pdbx_strand_id
1 'polypeptide(L)'
;MDEMKAKLLKEHLPYEHDMLDAAYAFITSDKRNDDAKDREQWFLRNAAIVAFWTHARNLIEFYEKSPHASASASDFTTERLWPEFRLKKGQPAEEKAGEELRTLINEQISHLKYERVKAPHDKLGEYDPYNVKTAIDRARRKFECLLTPEAKAIWKNRQSPAAVIYGDGAATNCIEIIETQPLSPSPHKGDQET
;
A
#
# COMPACT_ATOMS: atom_id res chain seq x y z
N MET A 1 24.80 -7.12 0.44
CA MET A 1 23.55 -7.52 1.15
C MET A 1 23.69 -8.91 1.76
N ASP A 2 23.24 -9.12 3.01
CA ASP A 2 23.24 -10.46 3.64
C ASP A 2 22.13 -11.38 3.09
N GLU A 3 22.25 -12.69 3.35
CA GLU A 3 21.33 -13.71 2.83
C GLU A 3 19.89 -13.53 3.30
N MET A 4 19.66 -13.10 4.54
CA MET A 4 18.31 -12.90 5.09
C MET A 4 17.61 -11.74 4.38
N LYS A 5 18.33 -10.63 4.17
CA LYS A 5 17.86 -9.47 3.41
C LYS A 5 17.57 -9.82 1.95
N ALA A 6 18.44 -10.61 1.32
CA ALA A 6 18.21 -11.08 -0.04
C ALA A 6 16.95 -11.96 -0.14
N LYS A 7 16.74 -12.87 0.83
CA LYS A 7 15.55 -13.72 0.90
C LYS A 7 14.27 -12.89 1.09
N LEU A 8 14.32 -11.85 1.92
CA LEU A 8 13.20 -10.93 2.10
C LEU A 8 12.79 -10.30 0.76
N LEU A 9 13.73 -9.75 0.00
CA LEU A 9 13.43 -9.10 -1.29
C LEU A 9 13.00 -10.08 -2.38
N LYS A 10 13.55 -11.29 -2.40
CA LYS A 10 13.31 -12.26 -3.47
C LYS A 10 12.03 -13.08 -3.26
N GLU A 11 11.65 -13.31 -2.02
CA GLU A 11 10.62 -14.28 -1.65
C GLU A 11 9.50 -13.65 -0.82
N HIS A 12 9.83 -13.10 0.35
CA HIS A 12 8.82 -12.67 1.32
C HIS A 12 8.07 -11.43 0.88
N LEU A 13 8.77 -10.36 0.50
CA LEU A 13 8.11 -9.11 0.08
C LEU A 13 7.25 -9.31 -1.18
N PRO A 14 7.71 -10.02 -2.24
CA PRO A 14 6.85 -10.35 -3.37
C PRO A 14 5.64 -11.21 -2.97
N TYR A 15 5.81 -12.18 -2.08
CA TYR A 15 4.70 -13.00 -1.58
C TYR A 15 3.63 -12.16 -0.87
N GLU A 16 4.01 -11.21 -0.01
CA GLU A 16 3.04 -10.33 0.65
C GLU A 16 2.21 -9.50 -0.35
N HIS A 17 2.85 -9.01 -1.42
CA HIS A 17 2.14 -8.34 -2.51
C HIS A 17 1.23 -9.27 -3.30
N ASP A 18 1.71 -10.47 -3.67
CA ASP A 18 0.90 -11.47 -4.39
C ASP A 18 -0.35 -11.84 -3.59
N MET A 19 -0.21 -12.02 -2.27
CA MET A 19 -1.32 -12.35 -1.37
C MET A 19 -2.29 -11.18 -1.19
N LEU A 20 -1.78 -9.94 -1.07
CA LEU A 20 -2.62 -8.74 -1.05
C LEU A 20 -3.44 -8.62 -2.34
N ASP A 21 -2.81 -8.80 -3.50
CA ASP A 21 -3.45 -8.74 -4.82
C ASP A 21 -4.53 -9.82 -4.97
N ALA A 22 -4.23 -11.06 -4.61
CA ALA A 22 -5.18 -12.18 -4.69
C ALA A 22 -6.39 -11.98 -3.77
N ALA A 23 -6.14 -11.56 -2.52
CA ALA A 23 -7.20 -11.25 -1.58
C ALA A 23 -8.06 -10.09 -2.08
N TYR A 24 -7.43 -9.01 -2.57
CA TYR A 24 -8.11 -7.85 -3.13
C TYR A 24 -9.00 -8.20 -4.34
N ALA A 25 -8.47 -8.99 -5.28
CA ALA A 25 -9.23 -9.47 -6.44
C ALA A 25 -10.43 -10.33 -6.01
N PHE A 26 -10.25 -11.23 -5.03
CA PHE A 26 -11.35 -12.05 -4.53
C PHE A 26 -12.44 -11.21 -3.86
N ILE A 27 -12.07 -10.25 -3.00
CA ILE A 27 -13.04 -9.37 -2.32
C ILE A 27 -13.70 -8.36 -3.27
N THR A 28 -13.12 -8.03 -4.41
CA THR A 28 -13.74 -7.10 -5.38
C THR A 28 -14.47 -7.80 -6.51
N SER A 29 -14.28 -9.12 -6.68
CA SER A 29 -14.97 -9.87 -7.72
C SER A 29 -16.50 -9.83 -7.57
N ASP A 30 -17.20 -9.75 -8.71
CA ASP A 30 -18.66 -9.77 -8.85
C ASP A 30 -19.31 -11.08 -8.38
N LYS A 31 -18.52 -12.05 -7.88
CA LYS A 31 -19.00 -13.26 -7.21
C LYS A 31 -19.59 -12.94 -5.82
N ARG A 32 -20.30 -11.82 -5.68
CA ARG A 32 -21.14 -11.51 -4.53
C ARG A 32 -22.35 -12.42 -4.55
N ASN A 33 -22.22 -13.61 -3.95
CA ASN A 33 -23.39 -14.26 -3.39
C ASN A 33 -23.67 -13.57 -2.05
N ASP A 34 -24.42 -12.47 -2.12
CA ASP A 34 -24.97 -11.78 -0.94
C ASP A 34 -26.03 -12.62 -0.22
N ASP A 35 -26.36 -13.81 -0.75
CA ASP A 35 -27.14 -14.81 -0.05
C ASP A 35 -26.31 -15.40 1.09
N ALA A 36 -26.50 -14.84 2.28
CA ALA A 36 -26.02 -15.33 3.59
C ALA A 36 -26.42 -16.80 3.91
N LYS A 37 -27.08 -17.49 2.99
CA LYS A 37 -27.46 -18.90 3.06
C LYS A 37 -26.30 -19.84 2.70
N ASP A 38 -25.34 -19.37 1.91
CA ASP A 38 -24.14 -20.15 1.60
C ASP A 38 -23.04 -19.87 2.64
N ARG A 39 -23.02 -20.70 3.68
CA ARG A 39 -22.07 -20.61 4.79
C ARG A 39 -20.61 -20.74 4.32
N GLU A 40 -20.36 -21.52 3.27
CA GLU A 40 -19.02 -21.71 2.73
C GLU A 40 -18.54 -20.43 2.04
N GLN A 41 -19.37 -19.84 1.16
CA GLN A 41 -19.04 -18.59 0.50
C GLN A 41 -18.88 -17.43 1.50
N TRP A 42 -19.74 -17.37 2.52
CA TRP A 42 -19.61 -16.40 3.60
C TRP A 42 -18.27 -16.55 4.33
N PHE A 43 -17.87 -17.79 4.66
CA PHE A 43 -16.59 -18.06 5.32
C PHE A 43 -15.41 -17.65 4.44
N LEU A 44 -15.39 -18.08 3.17
CA LEU A 44 -14.33 -17.75 2.21
C LEU A 44 -14.18 -16.24 2.02
N ARG A 45 -15.31 -15.51 1.96
CA ARG A 45 -15.30 -14.05 1.86
C ARG A 45 -14.71 -13.38 3.09
N ASN A 46 -15.08 -13.81 4.30
CA ASN A 46 -14.49 -13.27 5.53
C ASN A 46 -13.00 -13.62 5.62
N ALA A 47 -12.62 -14.84 5.26
CA ALA A 47 -11.23 -15.26 5.21
C ALA A 47 -10.40 -14.39 4.24
N ALA A 48 -10.94 -14.07 3.07
CA ALA A 48 -10.29 -13.17 2.11
C ALA A 48 -10.17 -11.74 2.63
N ILE A 49 -11.19 -11.21 3.32
CA ILE A 49 -11.12 -9.89 3.98
C ILE A 49 -10.02 -9.88 5.04
N VAL A 50 -9.97 -10.90 5.90
CA VAL A 50 -8.92 -11.00 6.93
C VAL A 50 -7.54 -11.10 6.27
N ALA A 51 -7.38 -11.94 5.25
CA ALA A 51 -6.14 -12.07 4.51
C ALA A 51 -5.68 -10.73 3.91
N PHE A 52 -6.59 -10.00 3.24
CA PHE A 52 -6.30 -8.68 2.70
C PHE A 52 -5.74 -7.74 3.78
N TRP A 53 -6.43 -7.63 4.92
CA TRP A 53 -6.01 -6.72 5.99
C TRP A 53 -4.73 -7.15 6.70
N THR A 54 -4.48 -8.45 6.83
CA THR A 54 -3.22 -8.99 7.35
C THR A 54 -2.05 -8.61 6.45
N HIS A 55 -2.13 -8.87 5.15
CA HIS A 55 -1.06 -8.54 4.20
C HIS A 55 -0.89 -7.02 4.05
N ALA A 56 -1.99 -6.25 4.06
CA ALA A 56 -1.92 -4.80 4.04
C ALA A 56 -1.16 -4.26 5.26
N ARG A 57 -1.44 -4.78 6.46
CA ARG A 57 -0.72 -4.41 7.68
C ARG A 57 0.78 -4.70 7.58
N ASN A 58 1.16 -5.89 7.15
CA ASN A 58 2.56 -6.28 7.00
C ASN A 58 3.31 -5.31 6.07
N LEU A 59 2.70 -4.96 4.93
CA LEU A 59 3.27 -4.05 3.96
C LEU A 59 3.36 -2.61 4.47
N ILE A 60 2.32 -2.11 5.16
CA ILE A 60 2.34 -0.79 5.80
C ILE A 60 3.47 -0.74 6.84
N GLU A 61 3.60 -1.76 7.68
CA GLU A 61 4.66 -1.89 8.69
C GLU A 61 6.06 -1.86 8.07
N PHE A 62 6.26 -2.58 6.98
CA PHE A 62 7.51 -2.59 6.22
C PHE A 62 7.84 -1.21 5.63
N TYR A 63 6.88 -0.56 4.97
CA TYR A 63 7.08 0.72 4.28
C TYR A 63 7.22 1.91 5.23
N GLU A 64 6.53 1.94 6.37
CA GLU A 64 6.58 3.04 7.35
C GLU A 64 7.75 2.94 8.34
N LYS A 65 8.50 1.83 8.34
CA LYS A 65 9.49 1.51 9.38
C LYS A 65 8.84 1.41 10.76
N SER A 66 7.91 0.47 10.91
CA SER A 66 7.31 0.18 12.21
C SER A 66 8.37 -0.34 13.20
N PRO A 67 8.34 0.08 14.48
CA PRO A 67 9.24 -0.46 15.51
C PRO A 67 9.00 -1.94 15.82
N HIS A 68 7.88 -2.51 15.36
CA HIS A 68 7.53 -3.92 15.56
C HIS A 68 7.89 -4.82 14.38
N ALA A 69 8.33 -4.24 13.25
CA ALA A 69 8.73 -5.00 12.09
C ALA A 69 10.21 -5.40 12.18
N SER A 70 10.51 -6.64 11.80
CA SER A 70 11.89 -7.15 11.74
C SER A 70 12.70 -6.65 10.55
N ALA A 71 12.03 -6.04 9.56
CA ALA A 71 12.63 -5.47 8.37
C ALA A 71 11.86 -4.23 7.92
N SER A 72 12.55 -3.30 7.26
CA SER A 72 11.96 -2.07 6.73
C SER A 72 12.40 -1.81 5.30
N ALA A 73 11.58 -1.09 4.54
CA ALA A 73 11.94 -0.59 3.22
C ALA A 73 13.26 0.20 3.23
N SER A 74 13.54 0.96 4.30
CA SER A 74 14.79 1.72 4.45
C SER A 74 16.04 0.85 4.54
N ASP A 75 15.93 -0.47 4.75
CA ASP A 75 17.07 -1.39 4.71
C ASP A 75 17.58 -1.65 3.28
N PHE A 76 16.82 -1.23 2.27
CA PHE A 76 17.04 -1.57 0.85
C PHE A 76 17.08 -0.36 -0.08
N THR A 77 16.79 0.84 0.44
CA THR A 77 16.69 2.06 -0.35
C THR A 77 17.79 3.05 -0.04
N THR A 78 18.13 3.89 -1.02
CA THR A 78 19.13 4.97 -0.87
C THR A 78 18.64 6.08 0.06
N GLU A 79 17.32 6.25 0.15
CA GLU A 79 16.66 7.27 0.95
C GLU A 79 15.52 6.68 1.77
N ARG A 80 15.11 7.39 2.82
CA ARG A 80 13.94 7.00 3.63
C ARG A 80 12.66 7.18 2.83
N LEU A 81 11.80 6.15 2.85
CA LEU A 81 10.44 6.29 2.34
C LEU A 81 9.56 7.07 3.32
N TRP A 82 8.72 7.92 2.75
CA TRP A 82 7.64 8.62 3.44
C TRP A 82 6.32 8.27 2.75
N PRO A 83 5.83 7.04 2.93
CA PRO A 83 4.54 6.65 2.38
C PRO A 83 3.42 7.26 3.23
N GLU A 84 2.33 7.66 2.59
CA GLU A 84 1.15 8.17 3.29
C GLU A 84 0.02 7.15 3.21
N PHE A 85 -0.18 6.41 4.29
CA PHE A 85 -1.29 5.49 4.47
C PHE A 85 -2.38 6.17 5.30
N ARG A 86 -3.19 7.01 4.65
CA ARG A 86 -4.35 7.67 5.27
C ARG A 86 -5.62 7.26 4.56
N LEU A 87 -6.65 6.91 5.32
CA LEU A 87 -8.02 6.89 4.80
C LEU A 87 -8.40 8.35 4.48
N LYS A 88 -8.98 8.61 3.29
CA LYS A 88 -9.40 9.96 2.94
C LYS A 88 -10.41 10.44 3.98
N LYS A 89 -10.14 11.59 4.61
CA LYS A 89 -11.12 12.35 5.38
C LYS A 89 -12.28 12.67 4.44
N GLY A 90 -13.45 12.06 4.62
CA GLY A 90 -14.49 12.13 3.60
C GLY A 90 -15.69 11.24 3.84
N GLN A 91 -15.62 9.93 3.60
CA GLN A 91 -16.78 9.02 3.66
C GLN A 91 -16.34 7.55 3.73
N PRO A 92 -16.89 6.68 4.63
CA PRO A 92 -17.43 6.93 5.97
C PRO A 92 -16.38 6.56 7.06
N ALA A 93 -16.04 7.53 7.90
CA ALA A 93 -15.38 7.32 9.19
C ALA A 93 -15.67 8.55 10.06
N GLU A 94 -16.90 9.08 10.07
CA GLU A 94 -17.17 10.32 10.81
C GLU A 94 -16.99 10.13 12.33
N GLU A 95 -17.25 8.94 12.88
CA GLU A 95 -16.97 8.65 14.30
C GLU A 95 -15.51 8.27 14.57
N LYS A 96 -14.81 7.74 13.56
CA LYS A 96 -13.43 7.22 13.69
C LYS A 96 -12.38 8.09 12.99
N ALA A 97 -12.76 9.31 12.58
CA ALA A 97 -11.90 10.29 11.94
C ALA A 97 -10.82 10.76 12.92
N GLY A 98 -9.75 9.99 13.03
CA GLY A 98 -8.68 10.21 14.01
C GLY A 98 -8.09 8.91 14.55
N GLU A 99 -8.78 7.78 14.42
CA GLU A 99 -8.19 6.47 14.72
C GLU A 99 -7.08 6.16 13.71
N GLU A 100 -5.91 5.75 14.21
CA GLU A 100 -4.84 5.31 13.33
C GLU A 100 -5.30 4.10 12.50
N LEU A 101 -5.02 4.10 11.20
CA LEU A 101 -5.34 3.01 10.28
C LEU A 101 -4.94 1.64 10.84
N ARG A 102 -3.83 1.57 11.59
CA ARG A 102 -3.35 0.37 12.29
C ARG A 102 -4.37 -0.18 13.29
N THR A 103 -5.02 0.69 14.07
CA THR A 103 -6.06 0.31 15.02
C THR A 103 -7.25 -0.29 14.28
N LEU A 104 -7.72 0.36 13.22
CA LEU A 104 -8.83 -0.12 12.39
C LEU A 104 -8.54 -1.50 11.78
N ILE A 105 -7.32 -1.69 11.28
CA ILE A 105 -6.90 -2.98 10.71
C ILE A 105 -6.84 -4.05 11.81
N ASN A 106 -6.25 -3.76 12.96
CA ASN A 106 -6.17 -4.72 14.06
C ASN A 106 -7.55 -5.14 14.56
N GLU A 107 -8.47 -4.19 14.65
CA GLU A 107 -9.86 -4.43 14.99
C GLU A 107 -10.57 -5.34 13.97
N GLN A 108 -10.27 -5.16 12.68
CA GLN A 108 -10.82 -5.97 11.61
C GLN A 108 -10.26 -7.41 11.61
N ILE A 109 -9.01 -7.61 12.02
CA ILE A 109 -8.36 -8.93 12.12
C ILE A 109 -8.76 -9.67 13.39
N SER A 110 -8.79 -8.97 14.54
CA SER A 110 -8.95 -9.61 15.85
C SER A 110 -10.37 -10.15 16.08
N HIS A 111 -11.40 -9.56 15.45
CA HIS A 111 -12.83 -9.91 15.57
C HIS A 111 -13.42 -9.96 17.01
N LEU A 112 -12.59 -9.95 18.06
CA LEU A 112 -12.95 -10.00 19.47
C LEU A 112 -13.15 -8.58 19.99
N LYS A 113 -14.39 -8.11 19.91
CA LYS A 113 -14.85 -6.85 20.52
C LYS A 113 -16.03 -7.13 21.44
N TYR A 114 -16.15 -6.34 22.51
CA TYR A 114 -17.30 -6.40 23.42
C TYR A 114 -18.62 -6.20 22.68
N GLU A 115 -18.62 -5.36 21.64
CA GLU A 115 -19.78 -5.14 20.79
C GLU A 115 -19.45 -5.42 19.33
N ARG A 116 -20.32 -6.20 18.68
CA ARG A 116 -20.26 -6.38 17.24
C ARG A 116 -20.82 -5.14 16.59
N VAL A 117 -19.94 -4.38 15.93
CA VAL A 117 -20.34 -3.29 15.04
C VAL A 117 -21.38 -3.83 14.04
N LYS A 118 -22.61 -3.34 14.12
CA LYS A 118 -23.73 -3.82 13.28
C LYS A 118 -23.82 -3.02 11.98
N ALA A 119 -23.50 -1.73 12.01
CA ALA A 119 -23.61 -0.86 10.87
C ALA A 119 -22.44 -1.09 9.90
N PRO A 120 -22.69 -1.28 8.59
CA PRO A 120 -21.63 -1.45 7.58
C PRO A 120 -20.68 -0.25 7.45
N HIS A 121 -21.13 0.95 7.79
CA HIS A 121 -20.34 2.19 7.69
C HIS A 121 -19.36 2.42 8.86
N ASP A 122 -19.50 1.65 9.95
CA ASP A 122 -18.64 1.69 11.13
C ASP A 122 -17.50 0.67 11.06
N LYS A 123 -17.44 -0.10 9.97
CA LYS A 123 -16.37 -1.03 9.64
C LYS A 123 -15.51 -0.43 8.55
N LEU A 124 -14.30 -0.95 8.37
CA LEU A 124 -13.57 -0.74 7.12
C LEU A 124 -14.50 -1.16 5.97
N GLY A 125 -15.00 -0.16 5.25
CA GLY A 125 -16.09 -0.27 4.30
C GLY A 125 -15.61 -0.75 2.94
N GLU A 126 -16.53 -0.84 1.96
CA GLU A 126 -16.21 -1.38 0.63
C GLU A 126 -15.12 -0.57 -0.12
N TYR A 127 -15.02 0.73 0.16
CA TYR A 127 -14.04 1.62 -0.47
C TYR A 127 -12.67 1.61 0.21
N ASP A 128 -12.55 1.13 1.45
CA ASP A 128 -11.30 1.18 2.20
C ASP A 128 -10.23 0.22 1.64
N PRO A 129 -10.56 -1.03 1.26
CA PRO A 129 -9.61 -1.90 0.58
C PRO A 129 -9.03 -1.26 -0.68
N TYR A 130 -9.86 -0.58 -1.50
CA TYR A 130 -9.38 0.12 -2.69
C TYR A 130 -8.38 1.23 -2.36
N ASN A 131 -8.71 2.07 -1.38
CA ASN A 131 -7.84 3.18 -0.97
C ASN A 131 -6.51 2.69 -0.41
N VAL A 132 -6.55 1.68 0.46
CA VAL A 132 -5.36 1.09 1.09
C VAL A 132 -4.50 0.36 0.05
N LYS A 133 -5.13 -0.42 -0.84
CA LYS A 133 -4.43 -1.07 -1.94
C LYS A 133 -3.70 -0.07 -2.83
N THR A 134 -4.39 0.99 -3.23
CA THR A 134 -3.81 2.07 -4.04
C THR A 134 -2.65 2.78 -3.33
N ALA A 135 -2.75 2.98 -2.01
CA ALA A 135 -1.66 3.55 -1.22
C ALA A 135 -0.44 2.62 -1.17
N ILE A 136 -0.65 1.31 -0.99
CA ILE A 136 0.41 0.29 -1.00
C ILE A 136 1.08 0.20 -2.36
N ASP A 137 0.31 0.23 -3.46
CA ASP A 137 0.87 0.20 -4.81
C ASP A 137 1.74 1.43 -5.11
N ARG A 138 1.31 2.61 -4.63
CA ARG A 138 2.14 3.83 -4.71
C ARG A 138 3.42 3.70 -3.88
N ALA A 139 3.33 3.14 -2.66
CA ALA A 139 4.50 2.89 -1.82
C ALA A 139 5.47 1.89 -2.47
N ARG A 140 4.96 0.82 -3.09
CA ARG A 140 5.75 -0.15 -3.86
C ARG A 140 6.47 0.50 -5.03
N ARG A 141 5.79 1.30 -5.85
CA ARG A 141 6.44 2.01 -6.97
C ARG A 141 7.54 2.94 -6.50
N LYS A 142 7.30 3.70 -5.42
CA LYS A 142 8.32 4.57 -4.81
C LYS A 142 9.50 3.77 -4.27
N PHE A 143 9.23 2.65 -3.61
CA PHE A 143 10.25 1.72 -3.14
C PHE A 143 11.14 1.22 -4.28
N GLU A 144 10.54 0.75 -5.37
CA GLU A 144 11.25 0.25 -6.55
C GLU A 144 12.18 1.29 -7.18
N CYS A 145 11.75 2.56 -7.22
CA CYS A 145 12.59 3.64 -7.72
C CYS A 145 13.73 4.05 -6.78
N LEU A 146 13.61 3.80 -5.48
CA LEU A 146 14.60 4.15 -4.48
C LEU A 146 15.52 2.98 -4.09
N LEU A 147 15.34 1.80 -4.68
CA LEU A 147 16.19 0.63 -4.41
C LEU A 147 17.66 0.95 -4.66
N THR A 148 18.53 0.51 -3.75
CA THR A 148 19.98 0.51 -4.02
C THR A 148 20.30 -0.40 -5.21
N PRO A 149 21.43 -0.20 -5.92
CA PRO A 149 21.80 -1.05 -7.05
C PRO A 149 21.85 -2.55 -6.70
N GLU A 150 22.36 -2.88 -5.50
CA GLU A 150 22.42 -4.24 -4.98
C GLU A 150 21.03 -4.84 -4.75
N ALA A 151 20.13 -4.07 -4.12
CA ALA A 151 18.76 -4.50 -3.87
C ALA A 151 17.97 -4.67 -5.17
N LYS A 152 18.17 -3.75 -6.13
CA LYS A 152 17.53 -3.76 -7.44
C LYS A 152 17.91 -5.00 -8.27
N ALA A 153 19.16 -5.45 -8.18
CA ALA A 153 19.62 -6.66 -8.86
C ALA A 153 18.94 -7.95 -8.35
N ILE A 154 18.45 -7.95 -7.11
CA ILE A 154 17.81 -9.10 -6.46
C ILE A 154 16.27 -8.99 -6.51
N TRP A 155 15.76 -7.76 -6.51
CA TRP A 155 14.33 -7.48 -6.51
C TRP A 155 13.63 -8.14 -7.70
N LYS A 156 12.76 -9.10 -7.40
CA LYS A 156 11.88 -9.71 -8.39
C LYS A 156 10.52 -9.08 -8.24
N ASN A 157 10.24 -8.10 -9.10
CA ASN A 157 8.88 -7.65 -9.29
C ASN A 157 8.08 -8.82 -9.88
N ARG A 158 7.35 -9.54 -9.01
CA ARG A 158 6.35 -10.51 -9.48
C ARG A 158 5.20 -9.68 -10.02
N GLN A 159 5.04 -9.72 -11.35
CA GLN A 159 3.79 -9.31 -11.96
C GLN A 159 2.74 -10.31 -11.46
N SER A 160 1.84 -9.83 -10.59
CA SER A 160 0.71 -10.64 -10.19
C SER A 160 -0.09 -11.03 -11.44
N PRO A 161 -0.45 -12.31 -11.64
CA PRO A 161 -1.28 -12.73 -12.77
C PRO A 161 -2.61 -11.96 -12.87
N ALA A 162 -3.07 -11.36 -11.77
CA ALA A 162 -4.27 -10.53 -11.71
C ALA A 162 -4.12 -9.16 -12.42
N ALA A 163 -2.89 -8.65 -12.58
CA ALA A 163 -2.62 -7.36 -13.24
C ALA A 163 -2.90 -7.39 -14.76
N VAL A 164 -3.01 -8.59 -15.36
CA VAL A 164 -3.32 -8.73 -16.80
C VAL A 164 -4.78 -8.42 -17.11
N ILE A 165 -5.67 -8.40 -16.11
CA ILE A 165 -7.12 -8.24 -16.32
C ILE A 165 -7.57 -6.77 -16.31
N TYR A 166 -6.82 -5.87 -15.66
CA TYR A 166 -7.12 -4.44 -15.62
C TYR A 166 -5.97 -3.64 -16.24
N GLY A 167 -6.03 -3.48 -17.57
CA GLY A 167 -5.44 -2.38 -18.34
C GLY A 167 -3.99 -2.02 -18.02
N ASP A 168 -3.11 -2.37 -18.96
CA ASP A 168 -1.71 -1.97 -19.08
C ASP A 168 -1.50 -0.45 -18.81
N GLY A 169 -1.33 -0.12 -17.53
CA GLY A 169 -0.99 1.21 -17.05
C GLY A 169 0.52 1.31 -16.96
N ALA A 170 1.11 1.63 -18.12
CA ALA A 170 2.49 2.03 -18.37
C ALA A 170 3.41 2.08 -17.13
N ALA A 171 4.43 1.24 -17.16
CA ALA A 171 5.66 1.45 -16.40
C ALA A 171 6.29 2.78 -16.84
N THR A 172 5.83 3.91 -16.28
CA THR A 172 6.45 5.20 -16.48
C THR A 172 7.66 5.30 -15.57
N ASN A 173 8.82 5.33 -16.22
CA ASN A 173 10.15 5.70 -15.76
C ASN A 173 10.21 6.37 -14.39
N CYS A 174 11.04 5.83 -13.51
CA CYS A 174 11.61 6.57 -12.41
C CYS A 174 12.21 7.86 -12.99
N ILE A 175 11.55 8.99 -12.73
CA ILE A 175 11.99 10.31 -13.14
C ILE A 175 13.33 10.54 -12.45
N GLU A 176 14.40 10.60 -13.24
CA GLU A 176 15.65 11.21 -12.81
C GLU A 176 15.32 12.61 -12.31
N ILE A 177 15.53 12.84 -11.02
CA ILE A 177 15.49 14.18 -10.45
C ILE A 177 16.69 14.91 -11.05
N ILE A 178 16.47 15.60 -12.17
CA ILE A 178 17.44 16.55 -12.71
C ILE A 178 17.52 17.68 -11.70
N GLU A 179 18.68 17.74 -11.04
CA GLU A 179 19.12 18.82 -10.19
C GLU A 179 19.01 20.15 -10.97
N THR A 180 17.98 20.95 -10.69
CA THR A 180 17.83 22.26 -11.29
C THR A 180 18.94 23.16 -10.77
N GLN A 181 19.91 23.48 -11.63
CA GLN A 181 20.92 24.50 -11.36
C GLN A 181 20.25 25.84 -10.98
N PRO A 182 20.84 26.61 -10.03
CA PRO A 182 20.30 27.91 -9.67
C PRO A 182 20.45 28.89 -10.84
N LEU A 183 19.33 29.53 -11.19
CA LEU A 183 19.28 30.63 -12.15
C LEU A 183 20.23 31.75 -11.71
N SER A 184 21.18 32.09 -12.59
CA SER A 184 22.02 33.28 -12.43
C SER A 184 21.15 34.56 -12.49
N PRO A 185 21.47 35.60 -11.71
CA PRO A 185 20.67 36.82 -11.70
C PRO A 185 20.82 37.58 -13.01
N SER A 186 19.68 37.97 -13.59
CA SER A 186 19.57 38.77 -14.81
C SER A 186 19.97 40.24 -14.53
N PRO A 187 20.71 40.92 -15.43
CA PRO A 187 21.12 42.29 -15.22
C PRO A 187 19.96 43.28 -15.40
N HIS A 188 19.81 44.18 -14.42
CA HIS A 188 18.95 45.36 -14.47
C HIS A 188 19.18 46.18 -15.75
N LYS A 189 18.13 46.40 -16.55
CA LYS A 189 18.09 47.51 -17.51
C LYS A 189 17.63 48.76 -16.76
N GLY A 190 18.45 49.80 -16.84
CA GLY A 190 18.25 51.08 -16.21
C GLY A 190 17.11 51.89 -16.83
N ASP A 191 16.60 52.77 -15.99
CA ASP A 191 15.61 53.79 -16.27
C ASP A 191 16.12 54.78 -17.33
N GLN A 192 15.24 55.20 -18.24
CA GLN A 192 15.36 56.48 -18.94
C GLN A 192 14.16 57.33 -18.57
N GLU A 193 14.44 58.40 -17.84
CA GLU A 193 13.55 59.51 -17.54
C GLU A 193 13.30 60.35 -18.79
N THR A 194 12.05 60.78 -18.94
CA THR A 194 11.65 62.09 -19.50
C THR A 194 10.46 62.59 -18.73
#